data_AF-A0A8B8C7J2-F1
#
_entry.id   AF-A0A8B8C7J2-F1
#
_cell.length_a   1.000
_cell.length_b   1.000
_cell.length_c   1.000
_cell.angle_alpha   90.00
_cell.angle_beta   90.00
_cell.angle_gamma   90.00
#
_symmetry.space_group_name_H-M   'P 1'
#
loop_
_entity.id
_entity.type
_entity.pdbx_description
1 polymer ?
#
loop_
_entity_poly.entity_id
_entity_poly.type
_entity_poly.pdbx_seq_one_letter_code
_entity_poly.pdbx_strand_id
1 'polypeptide(L)'
;MQCRQLWYNCSLLPDCSLCDIDNGTCLCDLQHYGPNCFWLCSPNCEKGCDISTGTCYNCIKGKYLESCTADCGAGCSSQCDRYSGNCTCRLGYKGLNCSECDLQYYGPNCSLECSPHCADGCDNETGICYSCIEGKFLESCTKACGAGCVFGCDRYTGTCTCKLGWRGNGCDECQSNYYGPNCSLECNPYCVDGCNDETGTCNKCIEGKFRESCTEACNPGCVFGCDRYRGNCTCKPGWTGGLCDVQNFEFFNISRSYAPVYILAAFLIISLLLIVFLVKRLFMKKYGVTETYLTPNHEEKRNESEYTSDLGVPIFSVYNSVVEDNFYQELGQLRSSQVSYEQLRQPSIGDENN
;
A
#
# COMPACT_ATOMS: atom_id res chain seq x y z
N MET A 1 10.51 -30.77 -97.56
CA MET A 1 10.82 -31.97 -96.74
C MET A 1 9.54 -32.36 -96.03
N GLN A 2 9.15 -33.64 -96.01
CA GLN A 2 7.96 -34.12 -95.32
C GLN A 2 8.39 -35.03 -94.17
N CYS A 3 7.99 -34.70 -92.94
CA CYS A 3 8.08 -35.66 -91.84
C CYS A 3 6.95 -36.69 -92.00
N ARG A 4 7.31 -37.94 -92.28
CA ARG A 4 6.43 -39.10 -92.10
C ARG A 4 7.04 -40.00 -91.02
N GLN A 5 6.84 -39.64 -89.75
CA GLN A 5 6.91 -40.67 -88.71
C GLN A 5 5.70 -41.57 -88.89
N LEU A 6 5.94 -42.83 -89.22
CA LEU A 6 4.93 -43.86 -89.34
C LEU A 6 4.95 -44.65 -88.03
N TRP A 7 4.00 -44.33 -87.16
CA TRP A 7 3.82 -45.01 -85.87
C TRP A 7 3.00 -46.28 -86.05
N TYR A 8 3.47 -47.40 -85.50
CA TYR A 8 2.81 -48.71 -85.61
C TYR A 8 2.47 -49.29 -84.23
N ASN A 9 1.47 -50.17 -84.19
CA ASN A 9 1.04 -50.85 -82.97
C ASN A 9 2.08 -51.93 -82.58
N CYS A 10 2.70 -51.80 -81.40
CA CYS A 10 3.90 -52.55 -81.03
C CYS A 10 3.57 -53.92 -80.40
N SER A 11 3.16 -54.90 -81.21
CA SER A 11 2.61 -56.20 -80.78
C SER A 11 3.56 -57.15 -80.02
N LEU A 12 4.70 -56.67 -79.53
CA LEU A 12 5.73 -57.43 -78.80
C LEU A 12 6.11 -56.82 -77.43
N LEU A 13 5.55 -55.66 -77.06
CA LEU A 13 5.80 -54.97 -75.79
C LEU A 13 4.44 -54.56 -75.17
N PRO A 14 4.09 -55.03 -73.96
CA PRO A 14 2.76 -54.81 -73.40
C PRO A 14 2.47 -53.34 -73.04
N ASP A 15 3.50 -52.56 -72.68
CA ASP A 15 3.38 -51.19 -72.18
C ASP A 15 3.69 -50.10 -73.23
N CYS A 16 3.85 -50.49 -74.50
CA CYS A 16 4.22 -49.63 -75.63
C CYS A 16 3.10 -49.60 -76.67
N SER A 17 2.20 -48.61 -76.58
CA SER A 17 0.97 -48.57 -77.36
C SER A 17 1.19 -48.19 -78.85
N LEU A 18 2.23 -47.41 -79.14
CA LEU A 18 2.73 -47.13 -80.50
C LEU A 18 4.27 -47.05 -80.51
N CYS A 19 4.91 -47.43 -81.61
CA CYS A 19 6.36 -47.32 -81.77
C CYS A 19 6.80 -46.76 -83.15
N ASP A 20 7.90 -46.01 -83.15
CA ASP A 20 8.58 -45.46 -84.32
C ASP A 20 9.56 -46.51 -84.90
N ILE A 21 9.42 -46.82 -86.19
CA ILE A 21 10.18 -47.89 -86.85
C ILE A 21 11.62 -47.50 -87.22
N ASP A 22 11.95 -46.21 -87.30
CA ASP A 22 13.26 -45.74 -87.76
C ASP A 22 14.29 -45.66 -86.61
N ASN A 23 13.80 -45.54 -85.36
CA ASN A 23 14.64 -45.41 -84.16
C ASN A 23 14.24 -46.34 -82.99
N GLY A 24 13.10 -47.03 -83.07
CA GLY A 24 12.61 -47.95 -82.05
C GLY A 24 12.00 -47.30 -80.80
N THR A 25 11.77 -45.98 -80.79
CA THR A 25 11.17 -45.30 -79.62
C THR A 25 9.69 -45.61 -79.47
N CYS A 26 9.28 -45.90 -78.24
CA CYS A 26 7.89 -46.11 -77.87
C CYS A 26 7.19 -44.81 -77.44
N LEU A 27 5.90 -44.70 -77.78
CA LEU A 27 4.93 -43.90 -77.06
C LEU A 27 4.37 -44.75 -75.91
N CYS A 28 4.47 -44.20 -74.70
CA CYS A 28 4.06 -44.85 -73.46
C CYS A 28 2.69 -44.35 -73.02
N ASP A 29 1.94 -45.21 -72.36
CA ASP A 29 0.73 -44.80 -71.65
C ASP A 29 1.10 -43.90 -70.45
N LEU A 30 0.16 -43.07 -69.99
CA LEU A 30 0.38 -41.95 -69.04
C LEU A 30 1.04 -42.28 -67.68
N GLN A 31 1.24 -43.55 -67.36
CA GLN A 31 1.91 -44.02 -66.14
C GLN A 31 3.28 -44.65 -66.39
N HIS A 32 3.80 -44.61 -67.62
CA HIS A 32 5.06 -45.24 -68.01
C HIS A 32 6.01 -44.27 -68.73
N TYR A 33 7.32 -44.50 -68.58
CA TYR A 33 8.38 -43.70 -69.20
C TYR A 33 9.63 -44.52 -69.54
N GLY A 34 10.59 -43.87 -70.21
CA GLY A 34 11.81 -44.49 -70.73
C GLY A 34 11.64 -45.02 -72.15
N PRO A 35 12.74 -45.38 -72.83
CA PRO A 35 12.73 -45.67 -74.27
C PRO A 35 11.80 -46.82 -74.70
N ASN A 36 11.56 -47.77 -73.77
CA ASN A 36 10.71 -48.94 -73.97
C ASN A 36 9.52 -48.99 -72.98
N CYS A 37 9.17 -47.87 -72.34
CA CYS A 37 8.04 -47.76 -71.38
C CYS A 37 8.10 -48.66 -70.13
N PHE A 38 9.26 -49.25 -69.82
CA PHE A 38 9.40 -50.20 -68.71
C PHE A 38 9.34 -49.57 -67.30
N TRP A 39 9.56 -48.26 -67.17
CA TRP A 39 9.58 -47.61 -65.86
C TRP A 39 8.25 -46.94 -65.54
N LEU A 40 7.70 -47.24 -64.36
CA LEU A 40 6.47 -46.61 -63.85
C LEU A 40 6.77 -45.19 -63.35
N CYS A 41 5.91 -44.24 -63.73
CA CYS A 41 5.85 -42.92 -63.10
C CYS A 41 5.63 -43.05 -61.58
N SER A 42 6.11 -42.07 -60.82
CA SER A 42 5.84 -42.00 -59.38
C SER A 42 4.32 -41.96 -59.11
N PRO A 43 3.79 -42.72 -58.13
CA PRO A 43 2.37 -42.69 -57.79
C PRO A 43 1.90 -41.34 -57.24
N ASN A 44 2.85 -40.44 -56.92
CA ASN A 44 2.59 -39.08 -56.47
C ASN A 44 2.48 -38.07 -57.64
N CYS A 45 2.66 -38.50 -58.89
CA CYS A 45 2.39 -37.67 -60.07
C CYS A 45 0.87 -37.49 -60.27
N GLU A 46 0.34 -36.28 -60.14
CA GLU A 46 -1.11 -35.99 -60.30
C GLU A 46 -1.64 -36.36 -61.70
N LYS A 47 -0.80 -36.20 -62.73
CA LYS A 47 -1.17 -36.28 -64.16
C LYS A 47 -0.19 -37.12 -64.99
N GLY A 48 0.47 -38.08 -64.35
CA GLY A 48 1.58 -38.83 -64.97
C GLY A 48 2.88 -38.01 -65.08
N CYS A 49 3.83 -38.55 -65.82
CA CYS A 49 5.19 -38.03 -65.95
C CYS A 49 5.65 -37.87 -67.40
N ASP A 50 6.73 -37.11 -67.58
CA ASP A 50 7.44 -36.96 -68.85
C ASP A 50 8.00 -38.31 -69.32
N ILE A 51 7.68 -38.64 -70.57
CA ILE A 51 8.01 -39.92 -71.20
C ILE A 51 9.52 -40.19 -71.31
N SER A 52 10.35 -39.16 -71.33
CA SER A 52 11.80 -39.28 -71.51
C SER A 52 12.59 -39.32 -70.19
N THR A 53 12.11 -38.60 -69.17
CA THR A 53 12.84 -38.36 -67.90
C THR A 53 12.20 -38.96 -66.67
N GLY A 54 10.90 -39.30 -66.69
CA GLY A 54 10.15 -39.70 -65.50
C GLY A 54 9.76 -38.54 -64.57
N THR A 55 9.98 -37.29 -65.00
CA THR A 55 9.62 -36.08 -64.24
C THR A 55 8.10 -35.92 -64.20
N CYS A 56 7.47 -35.91 -63.03
CA CYS A 56 6.03 -35.67 -62.91
C CYS A 56 5.63 -34.31 -63.51
N TYR A 57 4.51 -34.23 -64.22
CA TYR A 57 3.99 -32.94 -64.70
C TYR A 57 3.50 -32.05 -63.55
N ASN A 58 2.83 -32.67 -62.57
CA ASN A 58 2.38 -32.06 -61.31
C ASN A 58 2.55 -33.07 -60.17
N CYS A 59 2.81 -32.58 -58.96
CA CYS A 59 2.73 -33.38 -57.74
C CYS A 59 1.34 -33.28 -57.09
N ILE A 60 0.89 -34.37 -56.48
CA ILE A 60 -0.22 -34.32 -55.52
C ILE A 60 0.09 -33.34 -54.38
N LYS A 61 -0.96 -32.80 -53.74
CA LYS A 61 -0.80 -31.85 -52.62
C LYS A 61 0.03 -32.49 -51.50
N GLY A 62 1.05 -31.75 -51.04
CA GLY A 62 1.96 -32.22 -50.00
C GLY A 62 3.22 -32.92 -50.51
N LYS A 63 3.43 -33.07 -51.83
CA LYS A 63 4.67 -33.66 -52.40
C LYS A 63 5.46 -32.67 -53.28
N TYR A 64 6.79 -32.83 -53.30
CA TYR A 64 7.72 -32.07 -54.15
C TYR A 64 8.90 -32.94 -54.65
N LEU A 65 9.84 -32.30 -55.37
CA LEU A 65 10.88 -32.87 -56.24
C LEU A 65 10.32 -33.34 -57.60
N GLU A 66 11.23 -33.55 -58.56
CA GLU A 66 10.91 -33.88 -59.95
C GLU A 66 10.03 -35.13 -60.08
N SER A 67 10.26 -36.17 -59.28
CA SER A 67 9.43 -37.37 -59.19
C SER A 67 8.47 -37.38 -57.98
N CYS A 68 8.20 -36.22 -57.37
CA CYS A 68 7.25 -36.06 -56.26
C CYS A 68 7.48 -37.02 -55.07
N THR A 69 8.74 -37.30 -54.74
CA THR A 69 9.13 -38.31 -53.75
C THR A 69 9.10 -37.78 -52.31
N ALA A 70 9.51 -36.53 -52.10
CA ALA A 70 9.60 -35.91 -50.78
C ALA A 70 8.32 -35.17 -50.37
N ASP A 71 8.09 -35.07 -49.06
CA ASP A 71 6.92 -34.42 -48.47
C ASP A 71 7.20 -32.94 -48.13
N CYS A 72 6.24 -32.07 -48.43
CA CYS A 72 6.24 -30.68 -47.96
C CYS A 72 6.29 -30.64 -46.42
N GLY A 73 6.89 -29.59 -45.86
CA GLY A 73 6.89 -29.35 -44.41
C GLY A 73 5.48 -29.36 -43.80
N ALA A 74 5.31 -30.04 -42.66
CA ALA A 74 4.01 -30.14 -41.99
C ALA A 74 3.42 -28.76 -41.62
N GLY A 75 4.29 -27.82 -41.25
CA GLY A 75 3.94 -26.42 -40.97
C GLY A 75 3.67 -25.54 -42.20
N CYS A 76 3.64 -26.07 -43.42
CA CYS A 76 3.32 -25.25 -44.61
C CYS A 76 1.87 -24.72 -44.58
N SER A 77 1.68 -23.43 -44.88
CA SER A 77 0.35 -22.80 -45.02
C SER A 77 -0.37 -23.18 -46.32
N SER A 78 0.39 -23.57 -47.34
CA SER A 78 -0.07 -23.88 -48.70
C SER A 78 0.68 -25.08 -49.27
N GLN A 79 0.41 -25.46 -50.53
CA GLN A 79 1.28 -26.39 -51.24
C GLN A 79 2.67 -25.74 -51.39
N CYS A 80 3.72 -26.52 -51.13
CA CYS A 80 5.10 -26.06 -51.26
C CYS A 80 5.55 -25.98 -52.72
N ASP A 81 6.63 -25.24 -53.00
CA ASP A 81 7.23 -25.18 -54.32
C ASP A 81 7.63 -26.57 -54.81
N ARG A 82 7.26 -26.90 -56.05
CA ARG A 82 7.31 -28.26 -56.57
C ARG A 82 8.73 -28.80 -56.79
N TYR A 83 9.75 -27.93 -56.81
CA TYR A 83 11.15 -28.33 -57.03
C TYR A 83 11.99 -28.19 -55.76
N SER A 84 11.83 -27.11 -55.00
CA SER A 84 12.64 -26.81 -53.82
C SER A 84 12.02 -27.21 -52.48
N GLY A 85 10.71 -27.48 -52.42
CA GLY A 85 10.00 -27.80 -51.19
C GLY A 85 9.73 -26.59 -50.27
N ASN A 86 10.17 -25.40 -50.68
CA ASN A 86 10.01 -24.16 -49.92
C ASN A 86 8.52 -23.72 -49.86
N CYS A 87 8.06 -23.21 -48.72
CA CYS A 87 6.69 -22.77 -48.52
C CYS A 87 6.60 -21.66 -47.45
N THR A 88 5.50 -20.90 -47.45
CA THR A 88 5.21 -19.98 -46.35
C THR A 88 4.75 -20.78 -45.12
N CYS A 89 5.56 -20.81 -44.07
CA CYS A 89 5.20 -21.43 -42.81
C CYS A 89 3.99 -20.77 -42.15
N ARG A 90 3.23 -21.55 -41.38
CA ARG A 90 2.20 -21.05 -40.46
C ARG A 90 2.86 -20.35 -39.26
N LEU A 91 2.04 -19.71 -38.43
CA LEU A 91 2.48 -19.34 -37.07
C LEU A 91 2.90 -20.61 -36.33
N GLY A 92 3.85 -20.51 -35.39
CA GLY A 92 4.38 -21.68 -34.68
C GLY A 92 5.40 -22.52 -35.45
N TYR A 93 5.80 -22.10 -36.66
CA TYR A 93 6.81 -22.80 -37.48
C TYR A 93 7.84 -21.85 -38.11
N LYS A 94 9.06 -22.36 -38.38
CA LYS A 94 10.20 -21.63 -38.95
C LYS A 94 11.03 -22.48 -39.94
N GLY A 95 11.82 -21.80 -40.76
CA GLY A 95 12.81 -22.42 -41.65
C GLY A 95 12.19 -23.05 -42.91
N LEU A 96 13.05 -23.48 -43.84
CA LEU A 96 12.64 -23.94 -45.19
C LEU A 96 11.68 -25.14 -45.18
N ASN A 97 11.79 -26.01 -44.18
CA ASN A 97 10.93 -27.20 -44.01
C ASN A 97 9.77 -26.96 -43.03
N CYS A 98 9.57 -25.73 -42.55
CA CYS A 98 8.62 -25.38 -41.49
C CYS A 98 8.66 -26.36 -40.31
N SER A 99 9.80 -26.37 -39.61
CA SER A 99 9.94 -27.02 -38.30
C SER A 99 9.25 -26.19 -37.23
N GLU A 100 8.67 -26.84 -36.24
CA GLU A 100 7.96 -26.21 -35.12
C GLU A 100 8.87 -25.28 -34.29
N CYS A 101 8.28 -24.31 -33.58
CA CYS A 101 9.01 -23.46 -32.65
C CYS A 101 9.47 -24.23 -31.40
N ASP A 102 10.62 -23.85 -30.86
CA ASP A 102 11.02 -24.23 -29.50
C ASP A 102 10.06 -23.55 -28.49
N LEU A 103 9.82 -24.18 -27.33
CA LEU A 103 8.78 -23.79 -26.34
C LEU A 103 8.89 -22.36 -25.78
N GLN A 104 9.98 -21.65 -26.07
CA GLN A 104 10.24 -20.26 -25.66
C GLN A 104 9.89 -19.25 -26.77
N TYR A 105 9.47 -19.68 -27.96
CA TYR A 105 9.21 -18.80 -29.11
C TYR A 105 7.89 -19.09 -29.81
N TYR A 106 7.26 -18.06 -30.37
CA TYR A 106 5.96 -18.14 -31.02
C TYR A 106 5.81 -17.19 -32.22
N GLY A 107 4.65 -17.27 -32.88
CA GLY A 107 4.27 -16.39 -33.97
C GLY A 107 4.98 -16.70 -35.29
N PRO A 108 5.12 -15.70 -36.20
CA PRO A 108 5.67 -15.93 -37.53
C PRO A 108 7.18 -16.19 -37.45
N ASN A 109 7.65 -17.29 -38.04
CA ASN A 109 9.05 -17.73 -38.02
C ASN A 109 9.67 -17.85 -36.61
N CYS A 110 8.85 -18.03 -35.57
CA CYS A 110 9.29 -18.06 -34.16
C CYS A 110 10.06 -16.80 -33.74
N SER A 111 9.65 -15.63 -34.25
CA SER A 111 10.36 -14.35 -34.04
C SER A 111 9.94 -13.60 -32.78
N LEU A 112 8.93 -14.08 -32.06
CA LEU A 112 8.46 -13.53 -30.78
C LEU A 112 8.84 -14.48 -29.66
N GLU A 113 9.29 -13.94 -28.52
CA GLU A 113 9.69 -14.72 -27.34
C GLU A 113 8.52 -14.79 -26.34
N CYS A 114 8.29 -15.95 -25.74
CA CYS A 114 7.28 -16.16 -24.70
C CYS A 114 7.52 -15.23 -23.50
N SER A 115 6.46 -14.93 -22.75
CA SER A 115 6.58 -14.17 -21.51
C SER A 115 7.53 -14.89 -20.52
N PRO A 116 8.47 -14.19 -19.85
CA PRO A 116 9.37 -14.76 -18.84
C PRO A 116 8.64 -15.12 -17.52
N HIS A 117 7.31 -15.16 -17.55
CA HIS A 117 6.43 -15.60 -16.47
C HIS A 117 5.58 -16.83 -16.87
N CYS A 118 5.70 -17.33 -18.11
CA CYS A 118 5.27 -18.68 -18.43
C CYS A 118 6.20 -19.67 -17.69
N ALA A 119 5.65 -20.71 -17.05
CA ALA A 119 6.49 -21.73 -16.39
C ALA A 119 6.90 -22.83 -17.38
N ASP A 120 5.97 -23.37 -18.16
CA ASP A 120 6.20 -24.45 -19.14
C ASP A 120 6.27 -23.95 -20.61
N GLY A 121 6.58 -22.67 -20.82
CA GLY A 121 6.57 -22.04 -22.14
C GLY A 121 5.17 -21.59 -22.61
N CYS A 122 5.04 -21.27 -23.90
CA CYS A 122 3.81 -20.73 -24.48
C CYS A 122 3.38 -21.40 -25.80
N ASP A 123 2.11 -21.23 -26.12
CA ASP A 123 1.48 -21.63 -27.37
C ASP A 123 2.18 -20.99 -28.57
N ASN A 124 2.58 -21.82 -29.54
CA ASN A 124 3.48 -21.42 -30.61
C ASN A 124 2.80 -20.54 -31.69
N GLU A 125 1.47 -20.55 -31.80
CA GLU A 125 0.74 -19.63 -32.68
C GLU A 125 0.42 -18.30 -31.99
N THR A 126 -0.07 -18.34 -30.75
CA THR A 126 -0.70 -17.19 -30.06
C THR A 126 0.17 -16.50 -29.00
N GLY A 127 1.16 -17.19 -28.42
CA GLY A 127 1.98 -16.67 -27.32
C GLY A 127 1.35 -16.77 -25.93
N ILE A 128 0.20 -17.45 -25.81
CA ILE A 128 -0.47 -17.69 -24.52
C ILE A 128 0.31 -18.74 -23.72
N CYS A 129 0.71 -18.43 -22.49
CA CYS A 129 1.45 -19.36 -21.65
C CYS A 129 0.63 -20.64 -21.37
N TYR A 130 1.25 -21.82 -21.39
CA TYR A 130 0.58 -23.05 -20.96
C TYR A 130 0.30 -23.06 -19.45
N SER A 131 1.21 -22.46 -18.67
CA SER A 131 1.15 -22.34 -17.21
C SER A 131 1.85 -21.04 -16.78
N CYS A 132 1.50 -20.53 -15.61
CA CYS A 132 2.16 -19.37 -15.01
C CYS A 132 3.09 -19.80 -13.87
N ILE A 133 4.18 -19.05 -13.66
CA ILE A 133 4.92 -19.12 -12.40
C ILE A 133 4.02 -18.72 -11.21
N GLU A 134 4.35 -19.20 -10.01
CA GLU A 134 3.55 -18.93 -8.82
C GLU A 134 3.36 -17.42 -8.58
N GLY A 135 2.13 -17.03 -8.21
CA GLY A 135 1.78 -15.62 -7.98
C GLY A 135 1.51 -14.81 -9.26
N LYS A 136 1.43 -15.42 -10.44
CA LYS A 136 1.10 -14.75 -11.73
C LYS A 136 -0.15 -15.30 -12.40
N PHE A 137 -0.86 -14.44 -13.14
CA PHE A 137 -2.05 -14.80 -13.92
C PHE A 137 -2.22 -13.95 -15.20
N LEU A 138 -3.31 -14.23 -15.94
CA LEU A 138 -3.61 -13.86 -17.32
C LEU A 138 -2.83 -14.70 -18.35
N GLU A 139 -3.24 -14.60 -19.61
CA GLU A 139 -2.75 -15.36 -20.76
C GLU A 139 -1.21 -15.35 -20.88
N SER A 140 -0.59 -14.17 -20.76
CA SER A 140 0.88 -14.01 -20.78
C SER A 140 1.50 -13.95 -19.37
N CYS A 141 0.77 -14.34 -18.32
CA CYS A 141 1.24 -14.39 -16.93
C CYS A 141 1.88 -13.08 -16.40
N THR A 142 1.50 -11.93 -16.95
CA THR A 142 2.12 -10.62 -16.65
C THR A 142 1.67 -10.08 -15.30
N LYS A 143 0.37 -10.19 -14.99
CA LYS A 143 -0.25 -9.62 -13.80
C LYS A 143 0.01 -10.51 -12.57
N ALA A 144 0.29 -9.87 -11.43
CA ALA A 144 0.49 -10.56 -10.16
C ALA A 144 -0.85 -10.81 -9.45
N CYS A 145 -0.94 -11.93 -8.72
CA CYS A 145 -2.00 -12.19 -7.75
C CYS A 145 -2.02 -11.12 -6.64
N GLY A 146 -3.16 -10.96 -5.97
CA GLY A 146 -3.29 -10.00 -4.87
C GLY A 146 -2.48 -10.38 -3.62
N ALA A 147 -2.04 -9.36 -2.87
CA ALA A 147 -1.28 -9.57 -1.64
C ALA A 147 -2.09 -10.30 -0.54
N GLY A 148 -3.42 -10.20 -0.58
CA GLY A 148 -4.34 -10.91 0.31
C GLY A 148 -4.50 -12.41 0.01
N CYS A 149 -4.02 -12.92 -1.14
CA CYS A 149 -4.12 -14.34 -1.48
C CYS A 149 -3.29 -15.24 -0.54
N VAL A 150 -3.76 -16.47 -0.30
CA VAL A 150 -3.06 -17.46 0.54
C VAL A 150 -2.19 -18.44 -0.27
N PHE A 151 -2.70 -18.97 -1.40
CA PHE A 151 -2.05 -20.03 -2.20
C PHE A 151 -2.03 -19.68 -3.70
N GLY A 152 -1.44 -18.53 -4.05
CA GLY A 152 -1.53 -17.98 -5.40
C GLY A 152 -2.96 -17.61 -5.79
N CYS A 153 -3.28 -17.63 -7.08
CA CYS A 153 -4.60 -17.29 -7.62
C CYS A 153 -4.90 -18.06 -8.91
N ASP A 154 -6.18 -18.14 -9.28
CA ASP A 154 -6.61 -18.75 -10.55
C ASP A 154 -5.93 -18.07 -11.75
N ARG A 155 -5.39 -18.88 -12.66
CA ARG A 155 -4.48 -18.41 -13.71
C ARG A 155 -5.13 -17.54 -14.79
N TYR A 156 -6.47 -17.54 -14.89
CA TYR A 156 -7.20 -16.76 -15.89
C TYR A 156 -7.89 -15.54 -15.28
N THR A 157 -8.58 -15.71 -14.15
CA THR A 157 -9.38 -14.66 -13.50
C THR A 157 -8.62 -13.87 -12.44
N GLY A 158 -7.55 -14.44 -11.88
CA GLY A 158 -6.85 -13.89 -10.72
C GLY A 158 -7.58 -14.09 -9.38
N THR A 159 -8.65 -14.90 -9.36
CA THR A 159 -9.46 -15.15 -8.17
C THR A 159 -8.71 -16.05 -7.18
N CYS A 160 -8.69 -15.70 -5.89
CA CYS A 160 -8.02 -16.51 -4.86
C CYS A 160 -8.80 -16.59 -3.54
N THR A 161 -8.38 -17.48 -2.64
CA THR A 161 -8.84 -17.48 -1.25
C THR A 161 -8.08 -16.41 -0.47
N CYS A 162 -8.83 -15.50 0.16
CA CYS A 162 -8.30 -14.39 0.94
C CYS A 162 -7.90 -14.80 2.36
N LYS A 163 -6.94 -14.06 2.92
CA LYS A 163 -6.70 -13.96 4.38
C LYS A 163 -7.90 -13.30 5.07
N LEU A 164 -7.99 -13.43 6.41
CA LEU A 164 -8.86 -12.56 7.20
C LEU A 164 -8.41 -11.10 7.01
N GLY A 165 -9.35 -10.15 7.01
CA GLY A 165 -9.02 -8.75 6.72
C GLY A 165 -8.93 -8.38 5.23
N TRP A 166 -9.22 -9.32 4.32
CA TRP A 166 -9.23 -9.09 2.87
C TRP A 166 -10.52 -9.66 2.22
N ARG A 167 -10.93 -9.11 1.08
CA ARG A 167 -12.16 -9.51 0.36
C ARG A 167 -12.10 -9.37 -1.16
N GLY A 168 -13.07 -9.99 -1.83
CA GLY A 168 -13.23 -9.91 -3.28
C GLY A 168 -12.23 -10.78 -4.05
N ASN A 169 -12.44 -10.94 -5.35
CA ASN A 169 -11.69 -11.94 -6.14
C ASN A 169 -10.16 -11.73 -6.08
N GLY A 170 -9.71 -10.47 -6.17
CA GLY A 170 -8.31 -10.11 -6.09
C GLY A 170 -7.75 -10.03 -4.66
N CYS A 171 -8.58 -10.25 -3.63
CA CYS A 171 -8.29 -9.99 -2.23
C CYS A 171 -7.68 -8.60 -2.00
N ASP A 172 -8.59 -7.61 -1.97
CA ASP A 172 -8.33 -6.22 -1.54
C ASP A 172 -8.56 -6.09 -0.03
N GLU A 173 -7.84 -5.17 0.62
CA GLU A 173 -7.87 -4.93 2.08
C GLU A 173 -9.24 -4.42 2.57
N CYS A 174 -9.64 -4.77 3.81
CA CYS A 174 -10.88 -4.27 4.38
C CYS A 174 -10.87 -2.74 4.55
N GLN A 175 -12.04 -2.12 4.32
CA GLN A 175 -12.26 -0.74 4.76
C GLN A 175 -12.32 -0.72 6.29
N SER A 176 -11.72 0.29 6.93
CA SER A 176 -11.37 0.32 8.37
C SER A 176 -12.52 0.12 9.39
N ASN A 177 -13.78 0.08 8.93
CA ASN A 177 -14.97 -0.20 9.72
C ASN A 177 -15.50 -1.64 9.56
N TYR A 178 -14.78 -2.51 8.85
CA TYR A 178 -15.14 -3.91 8.61
C TYR A 178 -13.97 -4.86 8.89
N TYR A 179 -14.28 -6.08 9.34
CA TYR A 179 -13.30 -7.11 9.68
C TYR A 179 -13.79 -8.53 9.39
N GLY A 180 -12.92 -9.51 9.63
CA GLY A 180 -13.22 -10.93 9.54
C GLY A 180 -13.20 -11.47 8.09
N PRO A 181 -13.82 -12.64 7.84
CA PRO A 181 -13.81 -13.27 6.52
C PRO A 181 -14.60 -12.41 5.52
N ASN A 182 -13.97 -12.09 4.38
CA ASN A 182 -14.53 -11.22 3.33
C ASN A 182 -15.01 -9.83 3.82
N CYS A 183 -14.50 -9.35 4.95
CA CYS A 183 -14.95 -8.11 5.61
C CYS A 183 -16.47 -8.11 5.92
N SER A 184 -17.06 -9.26 6.26
CA SER A 184 -18.50 -9.39 6.46
C SER A 184 -19.00 -8.95 7.84
N LEU A 185 -18.12 -8.53 8.75
CA LEU A 185 -18.45 -8.09 10.11
C LEU A 185 -18.13 -6.60 10.26
N GLU A 186 -19.05 -5.83 10.86
CA GLU A 186 -18.84 -4.40 11.14
C GLU A 186 -18.14 -4.20 12.49
N CYS A 187 -17.15 -3.30 12.52
CA CYS A 187 -16.51 -2.84 13.76
C CYS A 187 -17.55 -2.28 14.73
N ASN A 188 -17.31 -2.44 16.04
CA ASN A 188 -18.22 -1.91 17.05
C ASN A 188 -18.40 -0.38 16.89
N PRO A 189 -19.62 0.19 16.97
CA PRO A 189 -19.85 1.63 16.84
C PRO A 189 -19.21 2.48 17.96
N TYR A 190 -18.66 1.84 19.00
CA TYR A 190 -17.87 2.47 20.05
C TYR A 190 -16.35 2.43 19.79
N CYS A 191 -15.91 1.83 18.68
CA CYS A 191 -14.57 2.00 18.15
C CYS A 191 -14.35 3.45 17.67
N VAL A 192 -13.14 3.96 17.85
CA VAL A 192 -12.64 5.19 17.22
C VAL A 192 -11.46 4.80 16.33
N ASP A 193 -11.39 5.43 15.16
CA ASP A 193 -10.41 5.14 14.09
C ASP A 193 -10.46 3.67 13.60
N GLY A 194 -11.65 3.06 13.63
CA GLY A 194 -11.91 1.72 13.11
C GLY A 194 -11.52 0.57 14.05
N CYS A 195 -11.41 -0.63 13.49
CA CYS A 195 -10.91 -1.81 14.18
C CYS A 195 -9.90 -2.59 13.32
N ASN A 196 -9.17 -3.51 13.93
CA ASN A 196 -8.32 -4.46 13.22
C ASN A 196 -9.19 -5.41 12.36
N ASP A 197 -8.83 -5.45 11.09
CA ASP A 197 -9.40 -6.18 9.97
C ASP A 197 -9.44 -7.70 10.15
N GLU A 198 -8.48 -8.29 10.88
CA GLU A 198 -8.50 -9.73 11.19
C GLU A 198 -9.41 -10.07 12.38
N THR A 199 -9.31 -9.33 13.50
CA THR A 199 -9.87 -9.74 14.81
C THR A 199 -11.09 -8.98 15.29
N GLY A 200 -11.40 -7.80 14.73
CA GLY A 200 -12.45 -6.91 15.24
C GLY A 200 -12.07 -6.09 16.49
N THR A 201 -10.80 -6.14 16.90
CA THR A 201 -10.27 -5.33 18.01
C THR A 201 -10.28 -3.85 17.63
N CYS A 202 -11.06 -3.00 18.31
CA CYS A 202 -11.11 -1.56 18.05
C CYS A 202 -9.72 -0.92 18.16
N ASN A 203 -9.38 0.01 17.28
CA ASN A 203 -8.10 0.73 17.30
C ASN A 203 -8.00 1.69 18.49
N LYS A 204 -9.14 2.25 18.91
CA LYS A 204 -9.34 3.05 20.13
C LYS A 204 -10.82 2.94 20.57
N CYS A 205 -11.14 3.25 21.83
CA CYS A 205 -12.53 3.37 22.29
C CYS A 205 -12.95 4.84 22.40
N ILE A 206 -14.25 5.11 22.29
CA ILE A 206 -14.83 6.36 22.80
C ILE A 206 -14.63 6.48 24.33
N GLU A 207 -14.69 7.70 24.86
CA GLU A 207 -14.64 7.90 26.30
C GLU A 207 -15.81 7.18 27.00
N GLY A 208 -15.54 6.60 28.18
CA GLY A 208 -16.52 5.79 28.90
C GLY A 208 -16.68 4.34 28.43
N LYS A 209 -15.87 3.86 27.46
CA LYS A 209 -15.86 2.47 26.98
C LYS A 209 -14.50 1.79 27.12
N PHE A 210 -14.50 0.48 27.37
CA PHE A 210 -13.30 -0.36 27.47
C PHE A 210 -13.56 -1.80 26.95
N ARG A 211 -12.54 -2.67 27.04
CA ARG A 211 -12.33 -3.93 26.30
C ARG A 211 -11.85 -3.73 24.86
N GLU A 212 -11.31 -4.81 24.30
CA GLU A 212 -10.79 -4.90 22.93
C GLU A 212 -11.82 -4.45 21.87
N SER A 213 -13.09 -4.81 22.02
CA SER A 213 -14.18 -4.37 21.12
C SER A 213 -15.04 -3.23 21.70
N CYS A 214 -14.55 -2.50 22.71
CA CYS A 214 -15.21 -1.34 23.34
C CYS A 214 -16.67 -1.58 23.79
N THR A 215 -17.02 -2.82 24.13
CA THR A 215 -18.38 -3.24 24.50
C THR A 215 -18.77 -2.76 25.90
N GLU A 216 -17.90 -2.96 26.88
CA GLU A 216 -18.17 -2.66 28.30
C GLU A 216 -18.00 -1.17 28.60
N ALA A 217 -18.80 -0.66 29.55
CA ALA A 217 -18.76 0.73 29.98
C ALA A 217 -17.87 0.90 31.22
N CYS A 218 -17.07 1.97 31.25
CA CYS A 218 -16.38 2.40 32.47
C CYS A 218 -17.37 2.57 33.62
N ASN A 219 -16.89 2.41 34.86
CA ASN A 219 -17.67 2.81 36.03
C ASN A 219 -18.01 4.33 35.91
N PRO A 220 -19.30 4.75 35.99
CA PRO A 220 -19.69 6.14 35.82
C PRO A 220 -19.13 7.09 36.90
N GLY A 221 -18.58 6.56 38.00
CA GLY A 221 -17.83 7.34 38.99
C GLY A 221 -16.40 7.72 38.58
N CYS A 222 -15.83 7.15 37.50
CA CYS A 222 -14.46 7.45 37.09
C CYS A 222 -14.29 8.90 36.58
N VAL A 223 -13.75 9.79 37.41
CA VAL A 223 -13.66 11.25 37.14
C VAL A 223 -12.91 11.61 35.85
N PHE A 224 -11.99 10.76 35.40
CA PHE A 224 -11.19 10.98 34.18
C PHE A 224 -11.22 9.78 33.20
N GLY A 225 -12.29 8.98 33.23
CA GLY A 225 -12.39 7.75 32.45
C GLY A 225 -11.58 6.58 33.03
N CYS A 226 -11.47 5.50 32.26
CA CYS A 226 -10.89 4.23 32.72
C CYS A 226 -9.91 3.61 31.72
N ASP A 227 -9.11 2.66 32.22
CA ASP A 227 -8.14 1.88 31.43
C ASP A 227 -8.85 1.06 30.34
N ARG A 228 -8.38 1.20 29.10
CA ARG A 228 -8.96 0.59 27.90
C ARG A 228 -9.09 -0.94 27.96
N TYR A 229 -8.22 -1.63 28.69
CA TYR A 229 -8.21 -3.10 28.74
C TYR A 229 -8.80 -3.63 30.05
N ARG A 230 -8.61 -2.92 31.16
CA ARG A 230 -8.92 -3.37 32.53
C ARG A 230 -10.15 -2.71 33.15
N GLY A 231 -10.57 -1.55 32.67
CA GLY A 231 -11.76 -0.83 33.17
C GLY A 231 -11.59 -0.11 34.51
N ASN A 232 -10.39 -0.13 35.12
CA ASN A 232 -10.12 0.63 36.34
C ASN A 232 -9.93 2.12 36.04
N CYS A 233 -10.37 3.03 36.91
CA CYS A 233 -10.29 4.47 36.67
C CYS A 233 -8.82 4.94 36.55
N THR A 234 -8.57 5.89 35.63
CA THR A 234 -7.22 6.38 35.31
C THR A 234 -6.99 7.78 35.85
N CYS A 235 -6.23 7.91 36.94
CA CYS A 235 -6.11 9.19 37.65
C CYS A 235 -5.09 10.14 37.01
N LYS A 236 -5.43 11.42 36.91
CA LYS A 236 -4.49 12.48 36.53
C LYS A 236 -3.53 12.78 37.71
N PRO A 237 -2.32 13.35 37.46
CA PRO A 237 -1.41 13.75 38.53
C PRO A 237 -2.10 14.61 39.59
N GLY A 238 -1.88 14.29 40.87
CA GLY A 238 -2.55 14.94 42.00
C GLY A 238 -3.93 14.36 42.36
N TRP A 239 -4.41 13.32 41.68
CA TRP A 239 -5.65 12.60 42.03
C TRP A 239 -5.40 11.14 42.41
N THR A 240 -6.21 10.61 43.32
CA THR A 240 -6.11 9.27 43.92
C THR A 240 -7.50 8.76 44.33
N GLY A 241 -7.56 7.58 44.92
CA GLY A 241 -8.81 6.85 45.19
C GLY A 241 -9.24 5.97 44.02
N GLY A 242 -10.12 4.99 44.28
CA GLY A 242 -10.55 4.01 43.28
C GLY A 242 -11.37 4.59 42.13
N LEU A 243 -11.94 5.80 42.31
CA LEU A 243 -12.69 6.54 41.30
C LEU A 243 -11.93 7.77 40.76
N CYS A 244 -10.71 8.01 41.26
CA CYS A 244 -9.93 9.24 41.02
C CYS A 244 -10.62 10.52 41.51
N ASP A 245 -11.41 10.40 42.57
CA ASP A 245 -12.26 11.40 43.21
C ASP A 245 -11.57 12.15 44.37
N VAL A 246 -10.46 11.62 44.90
CA VAL A 246 -9.71 12.23 46.01
C VAL A 246 -8.54 13.05 45.46
N GLN A 247 -8.54 14.35 45.70
CA GLN A 247 -7.43 15.23 45.32
C GLN A 247 -6.34 15.23 46.40
N ASN A 248 -5.11 14.84 46.02
CA ASN A 248 -3.96 14.83 46.93
C ASN A 248 -3.28 16.21 46.99
N PHE A 249 -3.63 16.98 48.02
CA PHE A 249 -3.10 18.33 48.25
C PHE A 249 -1.60 18.39 48.54
N GLU A 250 -0.92 17.29 48.89
CA GLU A 250 0.52 17.34 49.19
C GLU A 250 1.39 17.73 47.99
N PHE A 251 0.90 17.52 46.76
CA PHE A 251 1.62 17.90 45.54
C PHE A 251 1.85 19.42 45.42
N PHE A 252 1.01 20.24 46.06
CA PHE A 252 1.19 21.70 46.12
C PHE A 252 2.37 22.13 47.03
N ASN A 253 2.74 21.32 48.03
CA ASN A 253 3.77 21.68 49.01
C ASN A 253 5.21 21.50 48.51
N ILE A 254 5.44 20.66 47.50
CA ILE A 254 6.78 20.37 46.95
C ILE A 254 7.46 21.64 46.39
N SER A 255 6.65 22.59 45.89
CA SER A 255 7.10 23.87 45.34
C SER A 255 7.68 24.86 46.37
N ARG A 256 7.57 24.58 47.69
CA ARG A 256 7.94 25.55 48.76
C ARG A 256 9.06 25.11 49.70
N SER A 257 10.01 24.32 49.21
CA SER A 257 11.29 24.09 49.90
C SER A 257 12.22 25.33 49.82
N TYR A 258 11.80 26.45 50.41
CA TYR A 258 12.64 27.64 50.61
C TYR A 258 13.59 27.51 51.81
N ALA A 259 13.49 26.43 52.61
CA ALA A 259 14.41 26.15 53.72
C ALA A 259 15.91 26.25 53.34
N PRO A 260 16.42 25.60 52.27
CA PRO A 260 17.80 25.80 51.83
C PRO A 260 18.11 27.24 51.40
N VAL A 261 17.15 27.97 50.82
CA VAL A 261 17.34 29.37 50.39
C VAL A 261 17.52 30.29 51.60
N TYR A 262 16.70 30.13 52.65
CA TYR A 262 16.87 30.89 53.90
C TYR A 262 18.18 30.54 54.63
N ILE A 263 18.61 29.28 54.61
CA ILE A 263 19.88 28.85 55.20
C ILE A 263 21.06 29.50 54.47
N LEU A 264 21.07 29.50 53.13
CA LEU A 264 22.11 30.16 52.34
C LEU A 264 22.13 31.69 52.56
N ALA A 265 20.96 32.34 52.61
CA ALA A 265 20.85 33.76 52.91
C ALA A 265 21.39 34.09 54.32
N ALA A 266 21.08 33.27 55.33
CA ALA A 266 21.60 33.44 56.69
C ALA A 266 23.14 33.34 56.74
N PHE A 267 23.74 32.36 56.05
CA PHE A 267 25.21 32.25 55.98
C PHE A 267 25.87 33.47 55.32
N LEU A 268 25.28 34.01 54.25
CA LEU A 268 25.79 35.23 53.61
C LEU A 268 25.71 36.46 54.53
N ILE A 269 24.60 36.62 55.26
CA ILE A 269 24.42 37.70 56.25
C ILE A 269 25.43 37.56 57.40
N ILE A 270 25.60 36.36 57.95
CA ILE A 270 26.58 36.10 59.03
C ILE A 270 28.02 36.38 58.54
N SER A 271 28.36 35.98 57.32
CA SER A 271 29.67 36.26 56.70
C SER A 271 29.91 37.77 56.59
N LEU A 272 28.93 38.54 56.08
CA LEU A 272 29.01 40.00 56.01
C LEU A 272 29.16 40.65 57.39
N LEU A 273 28.41 40.20 58.40
CA LEU A 273 28.52 40.72 59.77
C LEU A 273 29.90 40.41 60.39
N LEU A 274 30.48 39.23 60.13
CA LEU A 274 31.84 38.90 60.55
C LEU A 274 32.89 39.74 59.83
N ILE A 275 32.75 40.00 58.53
CA ILE A 275 33.64 40.89 57.77
C ILE A 275 33.56 42.32 58.32
N VAL A 276 32.35 42.86 58.55
CA VAL A 276 32.15 44.19 59.15
C VAL A 276 32.74 44.25 60.56
N PHE A 277 32.58 43.21 61.38
CA PHE A 277 33.20 43.13 62.70
C PHE A 277 34.73 43.11 62.64
N LEU A 278 35.32 42.34 61.70
CA LEU A 278 36.78 42.31 61.49
C LEU A 278 37.32 43.65 60.98
N VAL A 279 36.66 44.29 60.02
CA VAL A 279 37.01 45.64 59.55
C VAL A 279 36.91 46.65 60.69
N LYS A 280 35.83 46.64 61.48
CA LYS A 280 35.68 47.49 62.66
C LYS A 280 36.77 47.22 63.70
N ARG A 281 37.13 45.95 63.96
CA ARG A 281 38.20 45.57 64.90
C ARG A 281 39.58 46.03 64.41
N LEU A 282 39.85 46.00 63.11
CA LEU A 282 41.07 46.55 62.51
C LEU A 282 41.10 48.09 62.61
N PHE A 283 39.95 48.76 62.43
CA PHE A 283 39.82 50.21 62.57
C PHE A 283 40.01 50.66 64.03
N MET A 284 39.41 49.95 64.99
CA MET A 284 39.58 50.17 66.44
C MET A 284 41.02 49.90 66.89
N LYS A 285 41.82 49.11 66.14
CA LYS A 285 43.25 48.92 66.39
C LYS A 285 44.12 50.05 65.81
N LYS A 286 43.53 51.01 65.07
CA LYS A 286 44.24 52.15 64.45
C LYS A 286 44.06 53.48 65.18
N TYR A 287 43.05 53.59 66.06
CA TYR A 287 42.86 54.75 66.95
C TYR A 287 43.06 54.33 68.41
N GLY A 288 44.28 54.52 68.93
CA GLY A 288 44.57 54.36 70.34
C GLY A 288 44.02 55.54 71.15
N VAL A 289 43.41 55.25 72.30
CA VAL A 289 42.90 56.25 73.26
C VAL A 289 43.92 56.44 74.38
N THR A 290 44.16 57.69 74.76
CA THR A 290 44.86 58.06 75.99
C THR A 290 43.95 58.92 76.85
N GLU A 291 43.62 58.44 78.05
CA GLU A 291 42.92 59.22 79.07
C GLU A 291 43.91 60.04 79.90
N THR A 292 43.49 61.22 80.35
CA THR A 292 44.12 61.95 81.46
C THR A 292 43.03 62.54 82.36
N TYR A 293 43.09 62.21 83.64
CA TYR A 293 42.15 62.62 84.67
C TYR A 293 42.27 64.12 85.01
N LEU A 294 41.14 64.79 85.27
CA LEU A 294 40.99 65.65 86.45
C LEU A 294 39.51 65.93 86.77
N THR A 295 39.21 65.98 88.08
CA THR A 295 38.05 66.63 88.71
C THR A 295 38.63 67.64 89.74
N PRO A 296 37.88 68.47 90.49
CA PRO A 296 36.41 68.57 90.63
C PRO A 296 35.82 70.01 90.69
N ASN A 297 34.48 70.09 90.87
CA ASN A 297 33.70 71.25 91.36
C ASN A 297 33.67 72.52 90.44
N HIS A 298 32.79 73.53 90.61
CA HIS A 298 31.82 73.87 91.68
C HIS A 298 30.46 74.35 91.07
N GLU A 299 29.64 75.05 91.87
CA GLU A 299 28.36 75.73 91.55
C GLU A 299 28.51 76.81 90.42
N GLU A 300 27.47 77.43 89.83
CA GLU A 300 26.16 77.88 90.35
C GLU A 300 25.07 78.01 89.25
N LYS A 301 23.85 78.46 89.64
CA LYS A 301 22.65 78.59 88.79
C LYS A 301 22.59 79.92 88.02
N ARG A 302 22.04 79.93 86.80
CA ARG A 302 21.00 80.91 86.40
C ARG A 302 20.13 80.48 85.21
N ASN A 303 18.93 81.03 85.18
CA ASN A 303 17.78 80.69 84.34
C ASN A 303 17.78 81.34 82.93
N GLU A 304 16.84 80.88 82.08
CA GLU A 304 15.92 81.65 81.18
C GLU A 304 16.49 82.65 80.13
N SER A 305 15.90 82.86 78.93
CA SER A 305 14.76 82.21 78.23
C SER A 305 14.68 82.64 76.74
N GLU A 306 13.93 81.89 75.92
CA GLU A 306 12.97 82.33 74.87
C GLU A 306 13.35 83.37 73.77
N TYR A 307 13.20 82.98 72.48
CA TYR A 307 12.53 83.80 71.43
C TYR A 307 12.09 82.98 70.18
N THR A 308 11.34 83.59 69.26
CA THR A 308 10.75 83.05 67.99
C THR A 308 11.49 83.62 66.73
N SER A 309 11.04 83.69 65.46
CA SER A 309 9.77 83.48 64.72
C SER A 309 10.08 83.20 63.22
N ASP A 310 9.53 82.15 62.57
CA ASP A 310 8.28 82.12 61.76
C ASP A 310 8.47 82.24 60.22
N LEU A 311 7.53 81.65 59.46
CA LEU A 311 7.15 81.67 58.02
C LEU A 311 8.12 81.98 56.85
N GLY A 312 7.92 81.25 55.73
CA GLY A 312 8.33 81.66 54.37
C GLY A 312 8.08 80.61 53.25
N VAL A 313 7.22 80.91 52.25
CA VAL A 313 6.90 80.05 51.07
C VAL A 313 6.50 80.94 49.87
N PRO A 314 6.84 80.58 48.60
CA PRO A 314 5.76 80.44 47.58
C PRO A 314 5.98 79.40 46.43
N ILE A 315 4.97 78.53 46.24
CA ILE A 315 4.19 78.26 45.00
C ILE A 315 4.86 77.83 43.66
N PHE A 316 4.57 76.59 43.22
CA PHE A 316 3.80 76.26 41.98
C PHE A 316 3.33 74.77 42.08
N SER A 317 2.05 74.36 42.04
CA SER A 317 1.00 74.35 40.97
C SER A 317 1.33 73.40 39.79
N VAL A 318 0.40 72.66 39.15
CA VAL A 318 -1.04 72.35 39.37
C VAL A 318 -1.40 71.07 38.56
N TYR A 319 -2.36 70.19 38.90
CA TYR A 319 -3.19 70.05 40.11
C TYR A 319 -3.00 68.64 40.76
N ASN A 320 -3.87 67.62 40.82
CA ASN A 320 -5.29 67.40 40.45
C ASN A 320 -5.96 66.36 41.39
N SER A 321 -7.29 66.29 41.45
CA SER A 321 -8.08 65.65 42.53
C SER A 321 -9.38 64.98 41.99
N VAL A 322 -9.81 63.79 42.46
CA VAL A 322 -10.78 63.49 43.57
C VAL A 322 -12.23 64.00 43.36
N VAL A 323 -13.19 63.07 43.54
CA VAL A 323 -14.61 63.19 43.99
C VAL A 323 -15.17 61.74 43.97
N GLU A 324 -15.61 61.11 45.08
CA GLU A 324 -16.93 61.23 45.76
C GLU A 324 -18.10 60.62 44.92
N ASP A 325 -19.10 59.89 45.45
CA ASP A 325 -19.33 59.37 46.81
C ASP A 325 -20.42 58.25 46.89
N ASN A 326 -20.48 57.53 48.02
CA ASN A 326 -21.64 56.92 48.74
C ASN A 326 -22.90 56.22 48.09
N PHE A 327 -23.41 55.22 48.85
CA PHE A 327 -24.84 54.86 49.16
C PHE A 327 -25.71 53.84 48.36
N TYR A 328 -26.06 52.71 49.04
CA TYR A 328 -27.38 51.99 49.14
C TYR A 328 -28.07 51.36 47.88
N GLN A 329 -29.14 50.53 47.99
CA GLN A 329 -29.38 49.30 48.78
C GLN A 329 -30.60 48.50 48.21
N GLU A 330 -30.50 47.16 48.13
CA GLU A 330 -31.55 46.10 48.13
C GLU A 330 -32.70 45.91 47.10
N LEU A 331 -32.97 44.60 46.88
CA LEU A 331 -34.23 43.88 46.59
C LEU A 331 -35.03 44.05 45.27
N GLY A 332 -35.35 42.90 44.67
CA GLY A 332 -36.37 42.75 43.62
C GLY A 332 -36.55 41.29 43.15
N GLN A 333 -37.57 40.59 43.66
CA GLN A 333 -38.02 39.28 43.11
C GLN A 333 -39.09 39.50 42.03
N LEU A 334 -39.13 38.68 40.97
CA LEU A 334 -40.38 38.44 40.21
C LEU A 334 -40.42 37.11 39.43
N ARG A 335 -41.44 36.29 39.78
CA ARG A 335 -42.15 35.24 39.02
C ARG A 335 -41.56 34.61 37.73
N SER A 336 -41.39 33.28 37.83
CA SER A 336 -42.23 32.25 37.16
C SER A 336 -42.58 32.37 35.67
N SER A 337 -42.16 31.35 34.91
CA SER A 337 -42.99 30.73 33.86
C SER A 337 -42.81 29.20 33.83
N GLN A 338 -43.89 28.44 34.02
CA GLN A 338 -43.99 27.06 33.52
C GLN A 338 -44.62 27.09 32.13
N VAL A 339 -44.14 26.24 31.23
CA VAL A 339 -44.87 25.85 30.02
C VAL A 339 -44.79 24.33 29.88
N SER A 340 -45.93 23.67 29.95
CA SER A 340 -46.10 22.30 29.48
C SER A 340 -46.31 22.31 27.96
N TYR A 341 -45.85 21.28 27.25
CA TYR A 341 -46.67 20.65 26.22
C TYR A 341 -46.27 19.18 26.04
N GLU A 342 -47.16 18.42 25.40
CA GLU A 342 -47.25 16.98 25.51
C GLU A 342 -46.96 16.23 24.20
N GLN A 343 -46.65 14.93 24.36
CA GLN A 343 -47.03 13.84 23.46
C GLN A 343 -46.75 13.99 21.94
N LEU A 344 -45.79 13.22 21.44
CA LEU A 344 -45.94 12.51 20.17
C LEU A 344 -45.78 11.00 20.42
N ARG A 345 -46.91 10.28 20.51
CA ARG A 345 -46.97 8.82 20.52
C ARG A 345 -47.61 8.37 19.21
N GLN A 346 -46.81 7.86 18.27
CA GLN A 346 -47.32 7.31 17.02
C GLN A 346 -47.96 5.92 17.23
N PRO A 347 -49.05 5.58 16.51
CA PRO A 347 -49.66 4.25 16.56
C PRO A 347 -48.99 3.27 15.59
N SER A 348 -48.89 2.01 15.99
CA SER A 348 -48.46 0.90 15.13
C SER A 348 -49.63 0.35 14.30
N ILE A 349 -49.62 0.64 13.01
CA ILE A 349 -50.22 -0.20 11.97
C ILE A 349 -49.12 -1.18 11.54
N GLY A 350 -49.34 -2.47 11.28
CA GLY A 350 -50.57 -3.25 11.32
C GLY A 350 -50.42 -4.44 10.37
N ASP A 351 -50.28 -5.65 10.90
CA ASP A 351 -49.96 -6.85 10.11
C ASP A 351 -51.19 -7.38 9.35
N GLU A 352 -51.14 -7.38 8.01
CA GLU A 352 -52.08 -8.15 7.19
C GLU A 352 -51.48 -8.52 5.82
N ASN A 353 -51.38 -9.83 5.57
CA ASN A 353 -51.21 -10.49 4.26
C ASN A 353 -49.87 -10.21 3.52
N ASN A 354 -49.30 -11.13 2.73
CA ASN A 354 -49.92 -12.21 1.95
C ASN A 354 -48.91 -13.33 1.65
#